data_AF-A0A9P4IU03-F1
#
_entry.id   AF-A0A9P4IU03-F1
#
_cell.length_a   1.000
_cell.length_b   1.000
_cell.length_c   1.000
_cell.angle_alpha   90.00
_cell.angle_beta   90.00
_cell.angle_gamma   90.00
#
_symmetry.space_group_name_H-M   'P 1'
#
loop_
_entity.id
_entity.type
_entity.pdbx_description
1 polymer ?
#
loop_
_entity_poly.entity_id
_entity_poly.type
_entity_poly.pdbx_seq_one_letter_code
_entity_poly.pdbx_strand_id
1 'polypeptide(L)'
;MLSNYLLPLLLQLLFSSLAFAAPTSDGTVHAMSPASQWGTGGGIVGFIVLVLDIIVWIEVLKSNRPPLNKLLWCLLVFIFPLVGIIIYWLFSNRSAHNTYEPIG
;
A
#
# COMPACT_ATOMS: atom_id res chain seq x y z
N MET A 1 -15.07 -36.54 -14.47
CA MET A 1 -14.10 -36.45 -13.35
C MET A 1 -12.96 -35.46 -13.62
N LEU A 2 -12.40 -35.39 -14.83
CA LEU A 2 -11.34 -34.41 -15.17
C LEU A 2 -11.77 -32.93 -15.03
N SER A 3 -13.02 -32.61 -15.39
CA SER A 3 -13.57 -31.24 -15.38
C SER A 3 -13.48 -30.56 -13.99
N ASN A 4 -13.65 -31.31 -12.90
CA ASN A 4 -13.68 -30.77 -11.54
C ASN A 4 -12.30 -30.31 -11.04
N TYR A 5 -11.21 -30.67 -11.73
CA TYR A 5 -9.84 -30.29 -11.38
C TYR A 5 -9.29 -29.14 -12.23
N LEU A 6 -10.02 -28.72 -13.27
CA LEU A 6 -9.56 -27.64 -14.17
C LEU A 6 -9.58 -26.27 -13.48
N LEU A 7 -10.63 -25.99 -12.70
CA LEU A 7 -10.76 -24.74 -11.95
C LEU A 7 -9.69 -24.57 -10.85
N PRO A 8 -9.42 -25.56 -9.97
CA PRO A 8 -8.36 -25.40 -8.97
C PRO A 8 -6.96 -25.33 -9.61
N LEU A 9 -6.73 -26.05 -10.73
CA LEU A 9 -5.46 -25.98 -11.47
C LEU A 9 -5.23 -24.59 -12.08
N LEU A 10 -6.26 -24.00 -12.71
CA LEU A 10 -6.22 -22.62 -13.21
C LEU A 10 -5.93 -21.64 -12.07
N LEU A 11 -6.64 -21.77 -10.95
CA LEU A 11 -6.48 -20.87 -9.82
C LEU A 11 -5.07 -20.94 -9.22
N GLN A 12 -4.51 -22.14 -9.12
CA GLN A 12 -3.13 -22.35 -8.65
C GLN A 12 -2.09 -21.75 -9.62
N LEU A 13 -2.32 -21.82 -10.93
CA LEU A 13 -1.47 -21.18 -11.94
C LEU A 13 -1.52 -19.64 -11.82
N LEU A 14 -2.71 -19.07 -11.59
CA LEU A 14 -2.91 -17.63 -11.42
C LEU A 14 -2.27 -17.08 -10.15
N PHE A 15 -2.35 -17.81 -9.03
CA PHE A 15 -1.63 -17.43 -7.81
C PHE A 15 -0.11 -17.53 -7.97
N SER A 16 0.38 -18.49 -8.75
CA SER A 16 1.81 -18.64 -9.05
C SER A 16 2.34 -17.50 -9.92
N SER A 17 1.57 -17.04 -10.92
CA SER A 17 1.97 -15.90 -11.77
C SER A 17 2.01 -14.57 -11.00
N LEU A 18 1.15 -14.39 -9.99
CA LEU A 18 1.22 -13.25 -9.09
C LEU A 18 2.52 -13.22 -8.26
N ALA A 19 3.09 -14.39 -7.95
CA ALA A 19 4.33 -14.50 -7.17
C ALA A 19 5.60 -14.17 -7.99
N PHE A 20 5.56 -14.33 -9.33
CA PHE A 20 6.70 -14.07 -10.21
C PHE A 20 6.90 -12.59 -10.58
N ALA A 21 6.03 -11.69 -10.12
CA ALA A 21 6.22 -10.24 -10.25
C ALA A 21 7.06 -9.62 -9.11
N ALA A 22 7.68 -10.45 -8.24
CA ALA A 22 8.69 -9.99 -7.31
C ALA A 22 9.98 -9.68 -8.08
N PRO A 23 10.57 -8.47 -7.95
CA PRO A 23 11.79 -8.10 -8.67
C PRO A 23 12.92 -9.05 -8.26
N THR A 24 13.32 -9.95 -9.17
CA THR A 24 14.58 -10.68 -9.03
C THR A 24 15.68 -9.70 -9.37
N SER A 25 16.38 -9.23 -8.33
CA SER A 25 17.60 -8.43 -8.46
C SER A 25 18.65 -9.22 -9.24
N ASP A 26 18.66 -9.07 -10.56
CA ASP A 26 19.75 -9.55 -11.40
C ASP A 26 20.89 -8.53 -11.28
N GLY A 27 21.92 -8.93 -10.55
CA GLY A 27 23.12 -8.14 -10.35
C GLY A 27 23.92 -8.15 -11.64
N THR A 28 23.76 -7.12 -12.48
CA THR A 28 24.81 -6.48 -13.29
C THR A 28 24.19 -5.58 -14.36
N VAL A 29 23.68 -4.41 -13.96
CA VAL A 29 23.73 -3.22 -14.83
C VAL A 29 24.28 -2.05 -13.99
N HIS A 30 25.34 -1.45 -14.50
CA HIS A 30 26.21 -0.52 -13.78
C HIS A 30 25.51 0.80 -13.40
N ALA A 31 25.87 1.30 -12.21
CA ALA A 31 25.75 2.69 -11.73
C ALA A 31 24.35 3.29 -11.50
N MET A 32 23.74 2.97 -10.36
CA MET A 32 23.08 3.94 -9.45
C MET A 32 22.93 3.26 -8.08
N SER A 33 23.17 3.99 -6.99
CA SER A 33 23.28 3.56 -5.58
C SER A 33 22.34 2.41 -5.14
N PRO A 34 22.68 1.63 -4.08
CA PRO A 34 21.80 0.58 -3.62
C PRO A 34 20.53 1.22 -3.03
N ALA A 35 19.48 1.33 -3.83
CA ALA A 35 18.11 1.34 -3.35
C ALA A 35 17.74 -0.07 -2.84
N SER A 36 18.67 -0.71 -2.13
CA SER A 36 18.48 -2.00 -1.53
C SER A 36 17.34 -1.90 -0.52
N GLN A 37 16.47 -2.89 -0.59
CA GLN A 37 15.77 -3.42 0.57
C GLN A 37 14.54 -2.67 1.14
N TRP A 38 14.24 -1.43 0.75
CA TRP A 38 13.06 -0.71 1.30
C TRP A 38 11.80 -0.80 0.43
N GLY A 39 11.84 -1.58 -0.66
CA GLY A 39 10.80 -1.63 -1.69
C GLY A 39 9.46 -2.26 -1.29
N THR A 40 9.33 -2.83 -0.08
CA THR A 40 8.10 -3.54 0.34
C THR A 40 7.50 -3.03 1.66
N GLY A 41 8.12 -2.02 2.30
CA GLY A 41 7.67 -1.50 3.61
C GLY A 41 6.30 -0.81 3.57
N GLY A 42 5.89 -0.29 2.41
CA GLY A 42 4.58 0.35 2.24
C GLY A 42 3.40 -0.62 2.32
N GLY A 43 3.58 -1.89 1.95
CA GLY A 43 2.50 -2.87 1.89
C GLY A 43 1.93 -3.23 3.26
N ILE A 44 2.79 -3.47 4.25
CA ILE A 44 2.37 -3.84 5.62
C ILE A 44 1.73 -2.65 6.33
N VAL A 45 2.36 -1.48 6.24
CA VAL A 45 1.83 -0.26 6.88
C VAL A 45 0.51 0.15 6.25
N GLY A 46 0.41 0.15 4.91
CA GLY A 46 -0.84 0.40 4.20
C GLY A 46 -1.93 -0.63 4.54
N PHE A 47 -1.56 -1.89 4.72
CA PHE A 47 -2.50 -2.94 5.14
C PHE A 47 -3.03 -2.72 6.57
N ILE A 48 -2.17 -2.33 7.52
CA ILE A 48 -2.61 -1.99 8.88
C ILE A 48 -3.60 -0.83 8.84
N VAL A 49 -3.29 0.24 8.08
CA VAL A 49 -4.20 1.39 7.92
C VAL A 49 -5.53 0.97 7.30
N LEU A 50 -5.52 0.12 6.27
CA LEU A 50 -6.74 -0.43 5.66
C LEU A 50 -7.59 -1.22 6.67
N VAL A 51 -6.96 -2.04 7.51
CA VAL A 51 -7.67 -2.80 8.56
C VAL A 51 -8.27 -1.84 9.59
N LEU A 52 -7.54 -0.80 10.00
CA LEU A 52 -8.04 0.23 10.91
C LEU A 52 -9.26 0.96 10.32
N ASP A 53 -9.22 1.31 9.03
CA ASP A 53 -10.36 1.94 8.33
C ASP A 53 -11.61 1.05 8.38
N ILE A 54 -11.46 -0.26 8.13
CA ILE A 54 -12.57 -1.23 8.18
C ILE A 54 -13.17 -1.32 9.59
N ILE A 55 -12.34 -1.36 10.63
CA ILE A 55 -12.80 -1.42 12.03
C ILE A 55 -13.66 -0.18 12.34
N VAL A 56 -13.17 1.00 11.98
CA VAL A 56 -13.90 2.26 12.19
C VAL A 56 -15.22 2.27 11.42
N TRP A 57 -15.23 1.78 10.18
CA TRP A 57 -16.47 1.67 9.40
C TRP A 57 -17.50 0.76 10.08
N ILE A 58 -17.09 -0.40 10.60
CA ILE A 58 -17.99 -1.30 11.33
C ILE A 58 -18.58 -0.59 12.56
N GLU A 59 -17.76 0.15 13.31
CA GLU A 59 -18.21 0.92 14.47
C GLU A 59 -19.20 2.03 14.09
N VAL A 60 -18.90 2.79 13.04
CA VAL A 60 -19.77 3.87 12.53
C VAL A 60 -21.09 3.31 12.01
N LEU A 61 -21.07 2.20 11.27
CA LEU A 61 -22.27 1.56 10.74
C LEU A 61 -23.16 1.00 11.84
N LYS A 62 -22.57 0.44 12.92
CA LYS A 62 -23.29 -0.06 14.10
C LYS A 62 -23.84 1.05 15.01
N SER A 63 -23.37 2.28 14.87
CA SER A 63 -23.85 3.39 15.69
C SER A 63 -25.31 3.77 15.38
N ASN A 64 -26.00 4.38 16.34
CA ASN A 64 -27.37 4.88 16.17
C ASN A 64 -27.43 6.27 15.49
N ARG A 65 -26.38 6.67 14.76
CA ARG A 65 -26.29 7.97 14.11
C ARG A 65 -27.13 8.00 12.81
N PRO A 66 -27.62 9.18 12.36
CA PRO A 66 -28.36 9.26 11.11
C PRO A 66 -27.49 8.87 9.90
N PRO A 67 -28.08 8.35 8.80
CA PRO A 67 -27.35 7.76 7.68
C PRO A 67 -26.31 8.70 7.04
N LEU A 68 -26.64 9.98 6.88
CA LEU A 68 -25.74 10.97 6.28
C LEU A 68 -24.47 11.16 7.11
N ASN A 69 -24.60 11.19 8.44
CA ASN A 69 -23.46 11.35 9.34
C ASN A 69 -22.55 10.13 9.30
N LYS A 70 -23.10 8.93 9.13
CA LYS A 70 -22.32 7.71 8.95
C LYS A 70 -21.47 7.80 7.68
N LEU A 71 -22.09 8.21 6.57
CA LEU A 71 -21.40 8.34 5.29
C LEU A 71 -20.27 9.37 5.34
N LEU A 72 -20.53 10.54 5.94
CA LEU A 72 -19.51 11.58 6.13
C LEU A 72 -18.32 11.08 6.96
N TRP A 73 -18.58 10.34 8.05
CA TRP A 73 -17.51 9.76 8.88
C TRP A 73 -16.70 8.70 8.14
N CYS A 74 -17.36 7.79 7.42
CA CYS A 74 -16.66 6.78 6.63
C CYS A 74 -15.77 7.41 5.56
N LEU A 75 -16.27 8.43 4.86
CA LEU A 75 -15.53 9.14 3.81
C LEU A 75 -14.32 9.89 4.37
N LEU A 76 -14.49 10.56 5.52
CA LEU A 76 -13.40 11.28 6.18
C LEU A 76 -12.26 10.34 6.56
N VAL A 77 -12.59 9.20 7.19
CA VAL A 77 -11.60 8.21 7.63
C VAL A 77 -10.86 7.60 6.44
N PHE A 78 -11.57 7.28 5.36
CA PHE A 78 -10.98 6.73 4.14
C PHE A 78 -10.05 7.69 3.40
N ILE A 79 -10.37 8.98 3.39
CA ILE A 79 -9.56 10.01 2.73
C ILE A 79 -8.36 10.46 3.58
N PHE A 80 -8.43 10.28 4.90
CA PHE A 80 -7.36 10.63 5.85
C PHE A 80 -5.96 10.15 5.43
N PRO A 81 -5.73 8.88 5.05
CA PRO A 81 -4.41 8.41 4.62
C PRO A 81 -3.89 9.13 3.37
N LEU A 82 -4.76 9.54 2.43
CA LEU A 82 -4.34 10.36 1.28
C LEU A 82 -3.98 11.77 1.71
N VAL A 83 -4.81 12.39 2.56
CA VAL A 83 -4.60 13.79 3.00
C VAL A 83 -3.29 13.93 3.77
N GLY A 84 -2.94 12.95 4.63
CA GLY A 84 -1.66 12.95 5.33
C GLY A 84 -0.46 12.99 4.39
N ILE A 85 -0.51 12.25 3.28
CA ILE A 85 0.53 12.24 2.25
C ILE A 85 0.59 13.59 1.51
N ILE A 86 -0.56 14.15 1.15
CA ILE A 86 -0.65 15.45 0.46
C ILE A 86 -0.05 16.57 1.32
N ILE A 87 -0.41 16.62 2.61
CA ILE A 87 0.13 17.59 3.56
C ILE A 87 1.64 17.40 3.71
N TYR A 88 2.10 16.17 3.92
CA TYR A 88 3.54 15.89 3.98
C TYR A 88 4.25 16.41 2.72
N TRP A 89 3.73 16.14 1.53
CA TRP A 89 4.35 16.59 0.29
C TRP A 89 4.41 18.12 0.17
N LEU A 90 3.35 18.84 0.55
CA LEU A 90 3.29 20.30 0.51
C LEU A 90 4.27 20.98 1.48
N PHE A 91 4.47 20.40 2.67
CA PHE A 91 5.25 21.04 3.75
C PHE A 91 6.63 20.42 4.00
N SER A 92 7.00 19.32 3.36
CA SER A 92 8.25 18.59 3.64
C SER A 92 9.54 19.33 3.21
N ASN A 93 9.47 20.55 2.68
CA ASN A 93 10.59 21.43 2.26
C ASN A 93 11.87 20.68 1.82
N ARG A 94 11.73 19.76 0.86
CA ARG A 94 12.79 18.80 0.52
C ARG A 94 14.06 19.47 0.03
N SER A 95 13.95 20.61 -0.66
CA SER A 95 15.11 21.33 -1.21
C SER A 95 16.12 21.77 -0.15
N ALA A 96 15.70 22.00 1.10
CA ALA A 96 16.60 22.46 2.16
C ALA A 96 17.42 21.34 2.83
N HIS A 97 17.07 20.06 2.59
CA HIS A 97 17.69 18.92 3.25
C HIS A 97 18.46 17.99 2.29
N ASN A 98 18.66 18.40 1.03
CA ASN A 98 19.44 17.66 0.04
C ASN A 98 20.92 18.11 0.03
N THR A 99 21.60 17.98 1.18
CA THR A 99 23.04 18.28 1.29
C THR A 99 23.83 16.99 1.07
N TYR A 100 23.94 16.57 -0.19
CA TYR A 100 24.80 15.44 -0.55
C TYR A 100 26.18 15.99 -0.89
N GLU A 101 27.15 15.81 0.01
CA GLU A 101 28.57 15.98 -0.32
C GLU A 101 29.10 14.63 -0.81
N PRO A 102 29.46 14.49 -2.11
CA PRO A 102 30.09 13.27 -2.57
C PRO A 102 31.48 13.17 -1.92
N ILE A 103 31.65 12.15 -1.07
CA ILE A 103 32.96 11.78 -0.52
C ILE A 103 33.84 11.26 -1.66
N GLY A 104 34.87 12.04 -2.00
CA GLY A 104 36.00 11.63 -2.83
C GLY A 104 37.07 10.90 -2.04
#